data_AF-A0A3P7II21-F1
#
_entry.id   AF-A0A3P7II21-F1
#
_cell.length_a   1.000
_cell.length_b   1.000
_cell.length_c   1.000
_cell.angle_alpha   90.00
_cell.angle_beta   90.00
_cell.angle_gamma   90.00
#
_symmetry.space_group_name_H-M   'P 1'
#
loop_
_entity.id
_entity.type
_entity.pdbx_description
1 polymer ?
#
loop_
_entity_poly.entity_id
_entity_poly.type
_entity_poly.pdbx_seq_one_letter_code
_entity_poly.pdbx_strand_id
1 'polypeptide(L)'
;MLVNIGEKRLAVKIRCSNNALFRVSPSAMFIEPGQCQNLVVIRNAGPARSDKLILQFLPCEKDTEDCKEFFKQAEKNGLKPDTLRISLKMVGDAGYRVIPSREITEDAIS
;
A
#
# COMPACT_ATOMS: atom_id res chain seq x y z
N MET A 1 -5.48 4.89 -7.48
CA MET A 1 -5.10 6.31 -7.49
C MET A 1 -4.81 6.73 -6.06
N LEU A 2 -3.74 7.49 -5.82
CA LEU A 2 -3.44 8.08 -4.51
C LEU A 2 -3.81 9.56 -4.55
N VAL A 3 -4.57 10.02 -3.57
CA VAL A 3 -5.08 11.39 -3.51
C VAL A 3 -4.63 12.01 -2.19
N ASN A 4 -4.00 13.18 -2.26
CA ASN A 4 -3.65 13.94 -1.06
C ASN A 4 -4.76 14.94 -0.73
N ILE A 5 -5.55 14.62 0.28
CA ILE A 5 -6.63 15.48 0.80
C ILE A 5 -6.15 16.48 1.86
N GLY A 6 -4.86 16.43 2.23
CA GLY A 6 -4.28 17.30 3.25
C GLY A 6 -3.73 18.62 2.68
N GLU A 7 -3.28 19.48 3.59
CA GLU A 7 -2.73 20.80 3.28
C GLU A 7 -1.20 20.79 3.06
N LYS A 8 -0.53 19.70 3.44
CA LYS A 8 0.92 19.54 3.33
C LYS A 8 1.28 18.57 2.20
N ARG A 9 2.46 18.79 1.60
CA ARG A 9 3.02 17.86 0.61
C ARG A 9 3.29 16.52 1.28
N LEU A 10 2.89 15.42 0.66
CA LEU A 10 3.09 14.08 1.18
C LEU A 10 4.21 13.37 0.43
N ALA A 11 5.22 12.88 1.15
CA ALA A 11 6.17 11.93 0.62
C ALA A 11 5.62 10.51 0.82
N VAL A 12 5.56 9.71 -0.24
CA VAL A 12 5.04 8.34 -0.21
C VAL A 12 6.09 7.37 -0.73
N LYS A 13 6.38 6.35 0.07
CA LYS A 13 7.25 5.21 -0.27
C LYS A 13 6.42 3.94 -0.32
N ILE A 14 6.49 3.24 -1.44
CA ILE A 14 5.73 2.02 -1.68
C ILE A 14 6.68 0.82 -1.64
N ARG A 15 6.30 -0.20 -0.86
CA ARG A 15 7.00 -1.48 -0.75
C ARG A 15 6.04 -2.62 -1.02
N CYS A 16 6.49 -3.64 -1.73
CA CYS A 16 5.75 -4.88 -1.93
C CYS A 16 6.49 -6.03 -1.23
N SER A 17 5.74 -7.03 -0.75
CA SER A 17 6.32 -8.26 -0.19
C SER A 17 7.02 -9.11 -1.25
N ASN A 18 6.65 -8.97 -2.52
CA ASN A 18 7.13 -9.83 -3.59
C ASN A 18 7.35 -9.07 -4.90
N ASN A 19 8.57 -8.57 -5.06
CA ASN A 19 8.97 -7.77 -6.23
C ASN A 19 9.23 -8.63 -7.50
N ALA A 20 9.34 -9.95 -7.37
CA ALA A 20 9.50 -10.83 -8.54
C ALA A 20 8.20 -10.96 -9.33
N LEU A 21 7.09 -10.96 -8.59
CA LEU A 21 5.75 -11.24 -9.08
C LEU A 21 4.90 -9.98 -9.25
N PHE A 22 5.20 -8.91 -8.51
CA PHE A 22 4.55 -7.62 -8.62
C PHE A 22 5.56 -6.55 -9.02
N ARG A 23 5.29 -5.85 -10.13
CA ARG A 23 5.97 -4.61 -10.50
C ARG A 23 5.12 -3.43 -10.04
N VAL A 24 5.72 -2.54 -9.25
CA VAL A 24 5.06 -1.35 -8.71
C VAL A 24 5.77 -0.11 -9.24
N SER A 25 5.02 0.81 -9.81
CA SER A 25 5.54 2.07 -10.34
C SER A 25 4.57 3.23 -10.09
N PRO A 26 5.03 4.38 -9.55
CA PRO A 26 6.37 4.63 -9.00
C PRO A 26 6.57 3.95 -7.63
N SER A 27 7.83 3.75 -7.19
CA SER A 27 8.16 3.15 -5.88
C SER A 27 8.34 4.18 -4.76
N ALA A 28 8.63 5.42 -5.11
CA ALA A 28 8.63 6.57 -4.21
C ALA A 28 8.21 7.80 -5.01
N MET A 29 7.45 8.69 -4.38
CA MET A 29 6.88 9.85 -5.05
C MET A 29 6.38 10.89 -4.03
N PHE A 30 6.27 12.13 -4.48
CA PHE A 30 5.61 13.21 -3.74
C PHE A 30 4.21 13.47 -4.29
N ILE A 31 3.28 13.84 -3.42
CA ILE A 31 1.93 14.28 -3.79
C ILE A 31 1.69 15.64 -3.18
N GLU A 32 1.52 16.66 -4.03
CA GLU A 32 1.19 18.01 -3.58
C GLU A 32 -0.20 18.07 -2.94
N PRO A 33 -0.48 19.06 -2.08
CA PRO A 33 -1.80 19.28 -1.51
C PRO A 33 -2.90 19.37 -2.58
N GLY A 34 -3.98 18.61 -2.43
CA GLY A 34 -5.10 18.58 -3.37
C GLY A 34 -4.80 17.89 -4.71
N GLN A 35 -3.60 17.36 -4.90
CA GLN A 35 -3.23 16.63 -6.12
C GLN A 35 -3.38 15.12 -5.94
N CYS A 36 -3.38 14.42 -7.07
CA CYS A 36 -3.41 12.97 -7.11
C CYS A 36 -2.32 12.43 -8.03
N GLN A 37 -1.89 11.20 -7.76
CA GLN A 37 -0.98 10.48 -8.64
C GLN A 37 -1.47 9.05 -8.86
N ASN A 38 -1.18 8.54 -10.05
CA ASN A 38 -1.42 7.15 -10.39
C ASN A 38 -0.31 6.24 -9.84
N LEU A 39 -0.74 5.22 -9.10
CA LEU A 39 0.08 4.09 -8.69
C LEU A 39 -0.30 2.88 -9.54
N VAL A 40 0.64 2.37 -10.32
CA VAL A 40 0.46 1.20 -11.19
C VAL A 40 1.07 -0.01 -10.50
N VAL A 41 0.26 -1.05 -10.32
CA VAL A 41 0.67 -2.34 -9.77
C VAL A 41 0.36 -3.42 -10.79
N ILE A 42 1.39 -4.04 -11.34
CA ILE A 42 1.29 -5.08 -12.38
C ILE A 42 1.66 -6.41 -11.75
N ARG A 43 0.77 -7.41 -11.89
CA ARG A 43 1.02 -8.80 -11.48
C ARG A 43 1.49 -9.61 -12.69
N ASN A 44 2.66 -10.23 -12.60
CA ASN A 44 3.15 -11.20 -13.59
C ASN A 44 2.49 -12.58 -13.41
N ALA A 45 2.62 -13.50 -14.36
CA ALA A 45 2.18 -14.89 -14.13
C ALA A 45 2.97 -15.52 -12.96
N GLY A 46 2.32 -16.37 -12.16
CA GLY A 46 2.97 -17.10 -11.06
C GLY A 46 1.96 -17.71 -10.07
N PRO A 47 2.45 -18.40 -9.03
CA PRO A 47 1.59 -19.13 -8.10
C PRO A 47 0.62 -18.20 -7.35
N ALA A 48 -0.54 -18.75 -6.99
CA ALA A 48 -1.51 -18.09 -6.13
C ALA A 48 -0.90 -17.91 -4.73
N ARG A 49 -0.79 -16.65 -4.30
CA ARG A 49 -0.22 -16.29 -3.00
C ARG A 49 -0.94 -15.06 -2.45
N SER A 50 -0.97 -14.96 -1.12
CA SER A 50 -1.31 -13.74 -0.42
C SER A 50 -0.04 -12.90 -0.21
N ASP A 51 0.01 -11.76 -0.89
CA ASP A 51 1.09 -10.77 -0.81
C ASP A 51 0.59 -9.49 -0.13
N LYS A 52 1.51 -8.61 0.27
CA LYS A 52 1.21 -7.35 0.95
C LYS A 52 1.88 -6.19 0.21
N LEU A 53 1.11 -5.16 -0.06
CA LEU A 53 1.60 -3.85 -0.49
C LEU A 53 1.54 -2.90 0.70
N ILE A 54 2.65 -2.27 1.00
CA ILE A 54 2.82 -1.38 2.14
C ILE A 54 3.14 -0.01 1.58
N LEU A 55 2.28 0.97 1.86
CA LEU A 55 2.53 2.36 1.57
C LEU A 55 2.90 3.05 2.88
N GLN A 56 4.06 3.69 2.89
CA GLN A 56 4.53 4.49 4.00
C GLN A 56 4.54 5.94 3.57
N PHE A 57 3.92 6.82 4.35
CA PHE A 57 3.84 8.23 4.00
C PHE A 57 4.14 9.13 5.18
N LEU A 58 4.67 10.32 4.86
CA LEU A 58 5.01 11.35 5.82
C LEU A 58 4.73 12.72 5.20
N PRO A 59 4.24 13.69 6.00
CA PRO A 59 4.21 15.08 5.58
C PRO A 59 5.63 15.59 5.40
N CYS A 60 5.85 16.31 4.31
CA CYS A 60 7.14 16.82 3.86
C CYS A 60 7.01 18.32 3.56
N GLU A 61 8.07 19.08 3.83
CA GLU A 61 8.15 20.49 3.45
C GLU A 61 8.74 20.63 2.03
N LYS A 62 8.47 21.77 1.39
CA LYS A 62 8.71 21.97 -0.06
C LYS A 62 10.18 21.88 -0.47
N ASP A 63 11.11 21.99 0.47
CA ASP A 63 12.56 22.05 0.19
C ASP A 63 13.21 20.68 -0.12
N THR A 64 12.43 19.60 -0.10
CA THR A 64 12.98 18.26 -0.31
C THR A 64 12.79 17.79 -1.75
N GLU A 65 13.90 17.65 -2.49
CA GLU A 65 13.91 17.17 -3.88
C GLU A 65 13.94 15.63 -3.95
N ASP A 66 14.61 14.97 -3.01
CA ASP A 66 14.81 13.51 -3.01
C ASP A 66 13.94 12.78 -2.00
N CYS A 67 12.92 12.08 -2.52
CA CYS A 67 11.99 11.28 -1.73
C CYS A 67 12.72 10.17 -0.93
N LYS A 68 13.72 9.53 -1.51
CA LYS A 68 14.45 8.43 -0.85
C LYS A 68 15.31 8.93 0.30
N GLU A 69 15.99 10.07 0.13
CA GLU A 69 16.82 10.67 1.18
C GLU A 69 15.95 11.23 2.31
N PHE A 70 14.79 11.80 1.99
CA PHE A 70 13.80 12.22 3.00
C PHE A 70 13.43 11.07 3.95
N PHE A 71 13.11 9.90 3.42
CA PHE A 71 12.79 8.73 4.26
C PHE A 71 13.99 8.23 5.08
N LYS A 72 15.22 8.32 4.56
CA LYS A 72 16.43 7.96 5.34
C LYS A 72 16.67 8.96 6.48
N GLN A 73 16.46 10.25 6.24
CA GLN A 73 16.58 11.29 7.26
C GLN A 73 15.47 11.15 8.32
N ALA A 74 14.24 10.87 7.89
CA ALA A 74 13.14 10.60 8.80
C ALA A 74 13.44 9.40 9.72
N GLU A 75 14.01 8.32 9.18
CA GLU A 75 14.45 7.17 9.98
C GLU A 75 15.56 7.54 10.98
N LYS A 76 16.55 8.37 10.58
CA LYS A 76 17.60 8.86 11.49
C LYS A 76 17.06 9.77 12.59
N ASN A 77 16.07 10.59 12.28
CA ASN A 77 15.41 11.48 13.22
C ASN A 77 14.38 10.77 14.11
N GLY A 78 14.19 9.45 13.93
CA GLY A 78 13.24 8.66 14.69
C GLY A 78 11.77 8.92 14.33
N LEU A 79 11.51 9.60 13.22
CA LEU A 79 10.16 9.90 12.74
C LEU A 79 9.53 8.62 12.17
N LYS A 80 8.41 8.18 12.76
CA LYS A 80 7.72 6.97 12.31
C LYS A 80 6.73 7.33 11.19
N PRO A 81 6.90 6.80 9.96
CA PRO A 81 5.96 7.04 8.89
C PRO A 81 4.63 6.33 9.12
N ASP A 82 3.54 7.01 8.78
CA ASP A 82 2.23 6.39 8.72
C ASP A 82 2.24 5.29 7.67
N THR A 83 1.64 4.14 8.01
CA THR A 83 1.75 2.93 7.19
C THR A 83 0.37 2.39 6.84
N LEU A 84 0.03 2.43 5.56
CA LEU A 84 -1.15 1.77 5.00
C LEU A 84 -0.75 0.40 4.45
N ARG A 85 -1.49 -0.64 4.84
CA ARG A 85 -1.25 -2.02 4.41
C ARG A 85 -2.41 -2.50 3.55
N ILE A 86 -2.11 -2.90 2.32
CA ILE A 86 -3.06 -3.45 1.36
C ILE A 86 -2.71 -4.92 1.13
N SER A 87 -3.70 -5.80 1.24
CA SER A 87 -3.52 -7.23 1.00
C SER A 87 -3.80 -7.54 -0.48
N LEU A 88 -2.83 -8.14 -1.15
CA LEU A 88 -2.92 -8.58 -2.55
C LEU A 88 -3.15 -10.09 -2.54
N LYS A 89 -4.40 -10.52 -2.71
CA LYS A 89 -4.75 -11.95 -2.75
C LYS A 89 -4.98 -12.38 -4.20
N MET A 90 -4.12 -13.25 -4.69
CA MET A 90 -4.39 -14.00 -5.92
C MET A 90 -5.12 -15.28 -5.58
N VAL A 91 -6.29 -15.45 -6.18
CA VAL A 91 -7.11 -16.64 -6.07
C VAL A 91 -6.82 -17.50 -7.29
N GLY A 92 -6.34 -18.73 -7.08
CA GLY A 92 -6.13 -19.70 -8.16
C GLY A 92 -7.46 -20.30 -8.66
N ASP A 93 -7.38 -21.14 -9.68
CA ASP A 93 -8.53 -21.74 -10.39
C ASP A 93 -9.52 -22.53 -9.48
N ALA A 94 -9.10 -22.90 -8.27
CA ALA A 94 -9.90 -23.63 -7.29
C ALA A 94 -10.67 -22.74 -6.28
N GLY A 95 -10.66 -21.41 -6.43
CA GLY A 95 -10.78 -20.52 -5.27
C GLY A 95 -11.95 -19.55 -5.18
N TYR A 96 -13.08 -19.74 -5.85
CA TYR A 96 -14.33 -19.08 -5.43
C TYR A 96 -15.25 -20.07 -4.71
N ARG A 97 -14.90 -20.43 -3.46
CA ARG A 97 -15.96 -20.62 -2.47
C ARG A 97 -16.03 -19.32 -1.69
N VAL A 98 -16.79 -18.35 -2.21
CA VAL A 98 -17.33 -17.29 -1.37
C VAL A 98 -18.12 -18.04 -0.31
N ILE A 99 -17.58 -18.14 0.90
CA ILE A 99 -18.40 -18.44 2.05
C ILE A 99 -19.03 -17.08 2.35
N PRO A 100 -20.29 -16.82 1.95
CA PRO A 100 -20.98 -15.65 2.46
C PRO A 100 -20.88 -15.74 3.98
N SER A 101 -20.48 -14.65 4.61
CA SER A 101 -20.36 -14.51 6.05
C SER A 101 -21.62 -15.06 6.70
N ARG A 102 -21.59 -16.33 7.10
CA ARG A 102 -22.61 -16.93 7.93
C ARG A 102 -22.24 -16.44 9.31
N GLU A 103 -22.95 -15.39 9.75
CA GLU A 103 -23.11 -15.15 11.17
C GLU A 103 -23.60 -16.47 11.77
N ILE A 104 -22.71 -17.15 12.49
CA ILE A 104 -23.10 -18.25 13.35
C ILE A 104 -23.67 -17.56 14.58
N THR A 105 -24.97 -17.28 14.57
CA THR A 105 -25.70 -17.20 15.82
C THR A 105 -25.81 -18.63 16.32
N GLU A 106 -24.97 -18.95 17.31
CA GLU A 106 -25.22 -20.03 18.25
C GLU A 106 -26.59 -19.74 18.88
N ASP A 107 -27.64 -20.51 18.54
CA ASP A 107 -28.87 -20.72 19.32
C ASP A 107 -30.04 -21.25 18.47
N ALA A 108 -29.84 -22.38 17.77
CA ALA A 108 -30.97 -23.18 17.29
C ALA A 108 -30.52 -24.61 16.96
N ILE A 109 -30.50 -25.48 17.96
CA ILE A 109 -31.20 -26.78 17.97
C ILE A 109 -31.34 -27.12 19.46
N SER A 110 -32.54 -26.85 19.96
CA SER A 110 -33.07 -27.45 21.18
C SER A 110 -33.67 -28.82 20.87
#